data_AF-A0A9F5MXK1-F1
#
_entry.id   AF-A0A9F5MXK1-F1
#
_cell.length_a   1.000
_cell.length_b   1.000
_cell.length_c   1.000
_cell.angle_alpha   90.00
_cell.angle_beta   90.00
_cell.angle_gamma   90.00
#
_symmetry.space_group_name_H-M   'P 1'
#
loop_
_entity.id
_entity.type
_entity.pdbx_description
1 polymer ?
#
loop_
_entity_poly.entity_id
_entity_poly.type
_entity_poly.pdbx_seq_one_letter_code
_entity_poly.pdbx_strand_id
1 'polypeptide(L)'
;MYGTLVAVLVLRSVYIVLWVYPWLKGLGYTSLTVFLLGFFLWNVDNIFCDKLRGLRERLPPLVGVVTQFHAWWHIFTGLGSYLHILFSLYSRTLYLKYRPKVKFLFGIWPVLLVESTKKP
;
A
#
# COMPACT_ATOMS: atom_id res chain seq x y z
N MET A 1 -0.73 -6.33 -19.11
CA MET A 1 -1.71 -7.09 -18.31
C MET A 1 -1.76 -6.67 -16.84
N TYR A 2 -0.65 -6.58 -16.09
CA TYR A 2 -0.66 -6.11 -14.70
C TYR A 2 -1.00 -4.61 -14.53
N GLY A 3 -0.34 -3.73 -15.30
CA GLY A 3 -0.55 -2.28 -15.18
C GLY A 3 -2.01 -1.84 -15.45
N THR A 4 -2.68 -2.46 -16.41
CA THR A 4 -4.10 -2.22 -16.71
C THR A 4 -4.99 -2.59 -15.53
N LEU A 5 -4.73 -3.72 -14.86
CA LEU A 5 -5.47 -4.14 -13.66
C LEU A 5 -5.31 -3.12 -12.53
N VAL A 6 -4.08 -2.67 -12.27
CA VAL A 6 -3.80 -1.66 -11.24
C VAL A 6 -4.50 -0.34 -11.57
N ALA A 7 -4.47 0.10 -12.84
CA ALA A 7 -5.14 1.32 -13.25
C ALA A 7 -6.65 1.27 -12.99
N VAL A 8 -7.30 0.15 -13.32
CA VAL A 8 -8.74 -0.05 -13.03
C VAL A 8 -9.02 -0.03 -11.52
N LEU A 9 -8.19 -0.68 -10.71
CA LEU A 9 -8.32 -0.66 -9.25
C LEU A 9 -8.17 0.75 -8.67
N VAL A 10 -7.20 1.52 -9.16
CA VAL A 10 -6.97 2.91 -8.74
C VAL A 10 -8.16 3.78 -9.11
N LEU A 11 -8.63 3.73 -10.37
CA LEU A 11 -9.79 4.51 -10.81
C LEU A 11 -11.04 4.19 -9.96
N ARG A 12 -11.29 2.91 -9.68
CA ARG A 12 -12.40 2.50 -8.83
C ARG A 12 -12.26 3.01 -7.39
N SER A 13 -11.05 2.98 -6.86
CA SER A 13 -10.78 3.45 -5.49
C SER A 13 -10.93 4.96 -5.39
N VAL A 14 -10.44 5.70 -6.38
CA VAL A 14 -10.62 7.15 -6.50
C VAL A 14 -12.12 7.50 -6.55
N TYR A 15 -12.90 6.78 -7.36
CA TYR A 15 -14.35 6.97 -7.39
C TYR A 15 -14.99 6.77 -6.00
N ILE A 16 -14.64 5.69 -5.28
CA ILE A 16 -15.19 5.41 -3.95
C ILE A 16 -14.84 6.52 -2.95
N VAL A 17 -13.58 6.99 -2.90
CA VAL A 17 -13.16 8.02 -1.94
C VAL A 17 -13.64 9.43 -2.30
N LEU A 18 -13.94 9.71 -3.57
CA LEU A 18 -14.44 11.01 -3.99
C LEU A 18 -15.96 11.10 -3.84
N TRP A 19 -16.70 10.04 -4.19
CA TRP A 19 -18.15 10.10 -4.37
C TRP A 19 -18.96 9.27 -3.38
N VAL A 20 -18.41 8.20 -2.79
CA VAL A 20 -19.16 7.26 -1.95
C VAL A 20 -18.82 7.43 -0.47
N TYR A 21 -17.54 7.28 -0.12
CA TYR A 21 -17.04 7.26 1.25
C TYR A 21 -15.86 8.24 1.42
N PRO A 22 -16.12 9.56 1.48
CA PRO A 22 -15.07 10.58 1.56
C PRO A 22 -14.23 10.51 2.84
N TRP A 23 -14.73 9.88 3.89
CA TRP A 23 -13.95 9.63 5.11
C TRP A 23 -12.81 8.62 4.91
N LEU A 24 -12.86 7.78 3.87
CA LEU A 24 -11.78 6.83 3.55
C LEU A 24 -10.63 7.44 2.73
N LYS A 25 -10.67 8.74 2.41
CA LYS A 25 -9.63 9.44 1.64
C LYS A 25 -8.23 9.24 2.21
N GLY A 26 -8.06 9.35 3.53
CA GLY A 26 -6.76 9.17 4.18
C GLY A 26 -6.16 7.79 3.91
N LEU A 27 -6.94 6.72 4.12
CA LEU A 27 -6.49 5.35 3.89
C LEU A 27 -6.23 5.07 2.40
N GLY A 28 -7.13 5.52 1.52
CA GLY A 28 -7.02 5.31 0.07
C GLY A 28 -5.81 6.02 -0.54
N TYR A 29 -5.60 7.30 -0.21
CA TYR A 29 -4.44 8.04 -0.72
C TYR A 29 -3.12 7.57 -0.11
N THR A 30 -3.10 7.17 1.17
CA THR A 30 -1.89 6.59 1.78
C THR A 30 -1.49 5.30 1.06
N SER A 31 -2.45 4.41 0.79
CA SER A 31 -2.21 3.18 0.01
C SER A 31 -1.63 3.50 -1.37
N LEU A 32 -2.21 4.45 -2.09
CA LEU A 32 -1.75 4.83 -3.43
C LEU A 32 -0.35 5.45 -3.41
N THR A 33 -0.08 6.41 -2.53
CA THR A 33 1.21 7.10 -2.44
C THR A 33 2.33 6.12 -2.08
N VAL A 34 2.11 5.24 -1.11
CA VAL A 34 3.10 4.23 -0.71
C VAL A 34 3.40 3.27 -1.86
N PHE A 35 2.37 2.82 -2.59
CA PHE A 35 2.55 1.95 -3.75
C PHE A 35 3.33 2.65 -4.88
N LEU A 36 2.99 3.91 -5.19
CA LEU A 36 3.69 4.71 -6.20
C LEU A 36 5.13 5.03 -5.82
N LEU A 37 5.41 5.26 -4.52
CA LEU A 37 6.78 5.45 -4.03
C LEU A 37 7.62 4.19 -4.28
N GLY A 38 7.06 3.02 -3.99
CA GLY A 38 7.69 1.77 -4.40
C GLY A 38 7.99 1.76 -5.89
N PHE A 39 7.00 2.11 -6.72
CA PHE A 39 7.13 2.00 -8.18
C PHE A 39 8.20 2.92 -8.72
N PHE A 40 8.27 4.11 -8.15
CA PHE A 40 9.35 5.05 -8.40
C PHE A 40 10.72 4.42 -8.08
N LEU A 41 10.89 3.84 -6.89
CA LEU A 41 12.14 3.19 -6.49
C LEU A 41 12.53 2.01 -7.40
N TRP A 42 11.55 1.22 -7.84
CA TRP A 42 11.79 0.15 -8.81
C TRP A 42 12.30 0.68 -10.16
N ASN A 43 11.73 1.79 -10.65
CA ASN A 43 12.21 2.41 -11.89
C ASN A 43 13.62 3.02 -11.72
N VAL A 44 13.90 3.62 -10.56
CA VAL A 44 15.25 4.11 -10.24
C VAL A 44 16.27 2.97 -10.25
N ASP A 45 15.93 1.83 -9.64
CA ASP A 45 16.82 0.64 -9.64
C ASP A 45 17.08 0.13 -11.07
N ASN A 46 16.04 0.07 -11.91
CA ASN A 46 16.18 -0.37 -13.31
C ASN A 46 17.03 0.58 -14.16
N ILE A 47 16.86 1.90 -14.01
CA ILE A 47 17.58 2.90 -14.82
C ILE A 47 19.04 3.05 -14.37
N PHE A 48 19.30 2.99 -13.06
CA PHE A 48 20.63 3.22 -12.48
C PHE A 48 21.34 1.93 -12.05
N CYS A 49 20.92 0.78 -12.58
CA CYS A 49 21.37 -0.55 -12.17
C CYS A 49 22.91 -0.69 -12.15
N ASP A 50 23.59 -0.27 -13.23
CA ASP A 50 25.05 -0.38 -13.35
C ASP A 50 25.79 0.50 -12.34
N LYS A 51 25.29 1.71 -12.08
CA LYS A 51 25.88 2.62 -11.10
C LYS A 51 25.67 2.13 -9.67
N LEU A 52 24.48 1.60 -9.37
CA LEU A 52 24.15 1.03 -8.07
C LEU A 52 25.01 -0.20 -7.79
N ARG A 53 25.21 -1.07 -8.79
CA ARG A 53 26.05 -2.26 -8.66
C ARG A 53 27.52 -1.91 -8.43
N GLY A 54 28.06 -0.96 -9.20
CA GLY A 54 29.42 -0.47 -8.99
C GLY A 54 29.62 0.22 -7.63
N LEU A 55 28.58 0.84 -7.07
CA LEU A 55 28.62 1.41 -5.73
C LEU A 55 28.62 0.33 -4.63
N ARG A 56 27.86 -0.77 -4.83
CA ARG A 56 27.82 -1.92 -3.90
C ARG A 56 29.14 -2.67 -3.82
N GLU A 57 29.90 -2.73 -4.91
CA GLU A 57 31.22 -3.38 -4.93
C GLU A 57 32.29 -2.58 -4.19
N ARG A 58 32.09 -1.27 -3.99
CA ARG A 58 33.07 -0.35 -3.39
C ARG A 58 32.75 0.08 -1.97
N LEU A 59 31.50 -0.09 -1.51
CA LEU A 59 31.02 0.40 -0.21
C LEU A 59 30.73 -0.72 0.79
N PRO A 60 30.67 -0.39 2.10
CA PRO A 60 30.36 -1.35 3.14
C PRO A 60 29.00 -2.06 2.94
N PRO A 61 28.83 -3.29 3.46
CA PRO A 61 27.62 -4.10 3.25
C PRO A 61 26.31 -3.40 3.62
N LEU A 62 26.33 -2.55 4.64
CA LEU A 62 25.15 -1.80 5.11
C LEU A 62 24.62 -0.84 4.04
N VAL A 63 25.51 -0.18 3.31
CA VAL A 63 25.14 0.70 2.19
C VAL A 63 24.65 -0.13 1.00
N GLY A 64 25.20 -1.34 0.85
CA GLY A 64 24.71 -2.32 -0.10
C GLY A 64 23.24 -2.69 0.10
N VAL A 65 22.81 -2.88 1.35
CA VAL A 65 21.41 -3.16 1.69
C VAL A 65 20.51 -1.95 1.45
N VAL A 66 20.92 -0.76 1.89
CA VAL A 66 20.11 0.47 1.72
C VAL A 66 19.93 0.83 0.25
N THR A 67 20.93 0.59 -0.58
CA THR A 67 20.88 0.87 -2.03
C THR A 67 20.12 -0.18 -2.84
N GLN A 68 19.59 -1.25 -2.22
CA GLN A 68 18.70 -2.22 -2.88
C GLN A 68 17.29 -1.67 -3.01
N PHE A 69 17.10 -0.72 -3.93
CA PHE A 69 15.79 -0.13 -4.20
C PHE A 69 14.77 -1.15 -4.69
N HIS A 70 15.21 -2.26 -5.30
CA HIS A 70 14.34 -3.41 -5.57
C HIS A 70 13.76 -4.07 -4.30
N ALA A 71 14.51 -4.16 -3.20
CA ALA A 71 14.00 -4.67 -1.94
C ALA A 71 13.00 -3.69 -1.31
N TRP A 72 13.30 -2.40 -1.36
CA TRP A 72 12.38 -1.34 -0.92
C TRP A 72 11.08 -1.32 -1.72
N TRP A 73 11.15 -1.55 -3.03
CA TRP A 73 9.97 -1.73 -3.89
C TRP A 73 9.01 -2.76 -3.30
N HIS A 74 9.50 -3.97 -2.98
CA HIS A 74 8.66 -5.04 -2.40
C HIS A 74 8.02 -4.62 -1.07
N ILE A 75 8.76 -3.93 -0.20
CA ILE A 75 8.25 -3.44 1.08
C ILE A 75 7.13 -2.41 0.86
N PHE A 76 7.38 -1.41 0.02
CA PHE A 76 6.42 -0.33 -0.22
C PHE A 76 5.20 -0.82 -0.99
N THR A 77 5.35 -1.62 -2.04
CA THR A 77 4.17 -2.19 -2.72
C THR A 77 3.40 -3.16 -1.85
N GLY A 78 4.10 -3.99 -1.07
CA GLY A 78 3.46 -4.91 -0.14
C GLY A 78 2.59 -4.16 0.88
N LEU A 79 3.13 -3.10 1.47
CA LEU A 79 2.39 -2.24 2.40
C LEU A 79 1.24 -1.50 1.69
N GLY A 80 1.49 -0.92 0.52
CA GLY A 80 0.48 -0.24 -0.28
C GLY A 80 -0.71 -1.17 -0.63
N SER A 81 -0.42 -2.39 -1.07
CA SER A 81 -1.41 -3.43 -1.35
C SER A 81 -2.16 -3.88 -0.10
N TYR A 82 -1.47 -4.05 1.04
CA TYR A 82 -2.12 -4.36 2.32
C TYR A 82 -3.15 -3.28 2.71
N LEU A 83 -2.75 -2.00 2.63
CA LEU A 83 -3.64 -0.88 2.92
C LEU A 83 -4.82 -0.81 1.93
N HIS A 84 -4.61 -1.18 0.66
CA HIS A 84 -5.66 -1.27 -0.34
C HIS A 84 -6.69 -2.37 -0.04
N ILE A 85 -6.23 -3.52 0.45
CA ILE A 85 -7.10 -4.61 0.92
C ILE A 85 -7.91 -4.15 2.13
N LEU A 86 -7.27 -3.48 3.08
CA LEU A 86 -7.94 -2.91 4.25
C LEU A 86 -9.03 -1.89 3.83
N PHE A 87 -8.72 -1.03 2.85
CA PHE A 87 -9.67 -0.08 2.27
C PHE A 87 -10.87 -0.79 1.61
N SER A 88 -10.61 -1.84 0.84
CA SER A 88 -11.64 -2.66 0.19
C SER A 88 -12.56 -3.34 1.21
N LEU A 89 -11.98 -3.92 2.26
CA LEU A 89 -12.71 -4.55 3.37
C LEU A 89 -13.55 -3.52 4.14
N TYR A 90 -12.99 -2.36 4.44
CA TYR A 90 -13.69 -1.29 5.14
C TYR A 90 -14.89 -0.81 4.31
N SER A 91 -14.67 -0.54 3.02
CA SER A 91 -15.72 -0.10 2.10
C SER A 91 -16.87 -1.11 2.02
N ARG A 92 -16.55 -2.42 1.93
CA ARG A 92 -17.58 -3.48 1.94
C ARG A 92 -18.33 -3.56 3.26
N THR A 93 -17.63 -3.41 4.38
CA THR A 93 -18.23 -3.47 5.72
C THR A 93 -19.22 -2.32 5.93
N LEU A 94 -18.86 -1.11 5.47
CA LEU A 94 -19.76 0.05 5.47
C LEU A 94 -20.98 -0.16 4.58
N TYR A 95 -20.77 -0.72 3.38
CA TYR A 95 -21.88 -1.04 2.47
C TYR A 95 -22.88 -2.01 3.09
N LEU A 96 -22.38 -3.00 3.83
CA LEU A 96 -23.20 -3.96 4.58
C LEU A 96 -23.78 -3.39 5.90
N LYS A 97 -23.62 -2.09 6.17
CA LYS A 97 -24.12 -1.39 7.37
C LYS A 97 -23.58 -1.93 8.70
N TYR A 98 -22.46 -2.64 8.69
CA TYR A 98 -21.74 -2.97 9.91
C TYR A 98 -20.94 -1.76 10.40
N ARG A 99 -20.53 -1.79 11.68
CA ARG A 99 -19.67 -0.76 12.29
C ARG A 99 -18.21 -1.25 12.33
N PRO A 100 -17.39 -0.93 11.31
CA PRO A 100 -15.97 -1.25 11.34
C PRO A 100 -15.22 -0.40 12.38
N LYS A 101 -14.31 -1.03 13.12
CA LYS A 101 -13.33 -0.33 13.97
C LYS A 101 -11.93 -0.74 13.53
N VAL A 102 -11.05 0.23 13.29
CA VAL A 102 -9.64 -0.05 13.02
C VAL A 102 -8.91 -0.12 14.35
N LYS A 103 -8.24 -1.24 14.62
CA LYS A 103 -7.31 -1.38 15.75
C LYS A 103 -5.90 -1.51 15.22
N PHE A 104 -4.95 -0.94 15.94
CA PHE A 104 -3.53 -1.07 15.63
C PHE A 104 -2.94 -2.20 16.48
N LEU A 105 -2.64 -3.33 15.85
CA LEU A 105 -1.90 -4.41 16.48
C LEU A 105 -0.44 -3.96 16.70
N PHE A 106 0.08 -4.16 17.91
CA PHE A 106 1.41 -3.66 18.31
C PHE A 106 1.63 -2.16 18.09
N GLY A 107 0.54 -1.37 18.02
CA GLY A 107 0.59 0.08 17.78
C GLY A 107 0.93 0.50 16.34
N ILE A 108 1.27 -0.45 15.46
CA ILE A 108 1.78 -0.15 14.11
C ILE A 108 0.89 -0.74 13.02
N TRP A 109 0.35 -1.95 13.22
CA TRP A 109 -0.30 -2.69 12.14
C TRP A 109 -1.83 -2.49 12.14
N PRO A 110 -2.42 -1.80 11.15
CA PRO A 110 -3.85 -1.51 11.16
C PRO A 110 -4.64 -2.75 10.74
N VAL A 111 -5.57 -3.18 11.58
CA VAL A 111 -6.46 -4.32 11.35
C VAL A 111 -7.92 -3.87 11.49
N LEU A 112 -8.78 -4.36 10.59
CA LEU A 112 -10.21 -4.11 10.64
C LEU A 112 -10.87 -5.13 11.57
N LEU A 113 -11.55 -4.63 12.61
CA LEU A 113 -12.47 -5.42 13.41
C LEU A 113 -13.90 -5.08 13.04
N VAL A 114 -14.68 -6.13 12.78
CA VAL A 114 -16.10 -6.02 12.49
C VAL A 114 -16.85 -6.53 13.71
N GLU A 115 -17.51 -5.63 14.44
CA GLU A 115 -18.41 -6.04 15.52
C GLU A 115 -19.63 -6.72 14.88
N SER A 116 -19.84 -8.00 15.19
CA SER A 116 -21.03 -8.73 14.74
C SER A 116 -22.23 -8.21 15.51
N THR A 117 -23.22 -7.67 14.80
CA THR A 117 -24.56 -7.40 15.33
C THR A 117 -25.32 -8.73 15.52
N LYS A 118 -24.82 -9.61 16.38
CA LYS A 118 -25.64 -10.63 17.03
C LYS A 118 -25.90 -10.16 18.45
N LYS A 119 -27.05 -9.49 18.65
CA LYS A 119 -27.72 -9.55 19.95
C LYS A 119 -28.13 -11.02 20.15
N PRO A 120 -27.79 -11.67 21.28
CA PRO A 120 -28.51 -12.88 21.69
C PRO A 120 -29.99 -12.55 21.94
#